data_AF-A0ABD2N8U4-F1
#
_entry.id   AF-A0ABD2N8U4-F1
#
_cell.length_a   1.000
_cell.length_b   1.000
_cell.length_c   1.000
_cell.angle_alpha   90.00
_cell.angle_beta   90.00
_cell.angle_gamma   90.00
#
_symmetry.space_group_name_H-M   'P 1'
#
loop_
_entity.id
_entity.type
_entity.pdbx_description
1 polymer ?
#
loop_
_entity_poly.entity_id
_entity_poly.type
_entity_poly.pdbx_seq_one_letter_code
_entity_poly.pdbx_strand_id
1 'polypeptide(L)'
;MLLQAYHENALFSMTMAYPYGTKDKNSNWLHWYSTDNRNIIRVTDSERRFKLLKKGNVSIISFLKEMPMSNHDIMNFKVDLTVFTPIMMSLTVAGMFKELKSGHKQPPIRSFLRTLIIVPAGSGYCITNDELHITNATEDQVKTFKSTPLPPPAIIVTSPSISSPVAPAVVPVVPVANAIDDATKQQMVQALATSSGMNLEWSAKCLQETEWNFERATLVFNEVHKQGGIPAEAFVK
;
A
#
# COMPACT_ATOMS: atom_id res chain seq x y z
N MET A 1 -8.42 0.39 -1.45
CA MET A 1 -7.10 0.61 -0.84
C MET A 1 -5.94 0.24 -1.75
N LEU A 2 -5.87 -0.97 -2.35
CA LEU A 2 -4.72 -1.31 -3.21
C LEU A 2 -4.70 -0.61 -4.59
N LEU A 3 -5.87 -0.33 -5.19
CA LEU A 3 -5.95 0.34 -6.51
C LEU A 3 -5.24 1.70 -6.54
N GLN A 4 -5.32 2.46 -5.43
CA GLN A 4 -4.68 3.77 -5.29
C GLN A 4 -3.17 3.69 -5.12
N ALA A 5 -2.62 2.52 -4.77
CA ALA A 5 -1.18 2.32 -4.63
C ALA A 5 -0.46 2.13 -5.98
N TYR A 6 -1.19 1.80 -7.05
CA TYR A 6 -0.63 1.58 -8.39
C TYR A 6 -0.96 2.73 -9.34
N HIS A 7 0.04 3.14 -10.11
CA HIS A 7 -0.13 4.07 -11.22
C HIS A 7 -1.13 3.51 -12.25
N GLU A 8 -1.88 4.37 -12.94
CA GLU A 8 -2.87 3.95 -13.95
C GLU A 8 -2.24 3.05 -15.03
N ASN A 9 -1.00 3.35 -15.42
CA ASN A 9 -0.20 2.61 -16.39
C ASN A 9 0.85 1.66 -15.76
N ALA A 10 0.65 1.26 -14.50
CA ALA A 10 1.60 0.38 -13.83
C ALA A 10 1.76 -0.97 -14.55
N LEU A 11 2.92 -1.60 -14.37
CA LEU A 11 3.24 -2.90 -14.93
C LEU A 11 3.47 -3.91 -13.80
N PHE A 12 2.89 -5.10 -13.95
CA PHE A 12 3.13 -6.22 -13.04
C PHE A 12 3.50 -7.48 -13.80
N SER A 13 4.49 -8.21 -13.31
CA SER A 13 4.72 -9.58 -13.73
C SER A 13 5.15 -10.47 -12.59
N MET A 14 4.87 -11.77 -12.75
CA MET A 14 5.23 -12.78 -11.75
C MET A 14 6.14 -13.83 -12.37
N THR A 15 7.10 -14.31 -11.61
CA THR A 15 7.86 -15.52 -11.92
C THR A 15 7.75 -16.52 -10.78
N MET A 16 7.96 -17.79 -11.11
CA MET A 16 8.09 -18.84 -10.10
C MET A 16 9.18 -19.84 -10.49
N ALA A 17 9.77 -20.44 -9.48
CA ALA A 17 10.70 -21.55 -9.62
C ALA A 17 10.63 -22.45 -8.38
N TYR A 18 10.99 -23.72 -8.55
CA TYR A 18 11.28 -24.57 -7.40
C TYR A 18 12.71 -24.31 -6.91
N PRO A 19 12.98 -24.43 -5.60
CA PRO A 19 14.33 -24.38 -5.08
C PRO A 19 15.25 -25.39 -5.79
N TYR A 20 16.53 -25.07 -5.89
CA TYR A 20 17.50 -26.00 -6.46
C TYR A 20 17.61 -27.25 -5.58
N GLY A 21 17.62 -28.44 -6.19
CA GLY A 21 17.77 -29.70 -5.47
C GLY A 21 16.49 -30.29 -4.86
N THR A 22 15.35 -29.57 -4.89
CA THR A 22 14.06 -30.17 -4.50
C THR A 22 13.61 -31.17 -5.57
N LYS A 23 13.61 -32.47 -5.22
CA LYS A 23 13.05 -33.53 -6.08
C LYS A 23 11.52 -33.46 -5.99
N ASP A 24 10.86 -33.36 -7.14
CA ASP A 24 9.41 -33.10 -7.31
C ASP A 24 8.45 -33.95 -6.46
N LYS A 25 8.88 -35.12 -5.96
CA LYS A 25 7.96 -36.11 -5.36
C LYS A 25 7.28 -35.65 -4.05
N ASN A 26 7.87 -34.73 -3.28
CA ASN A 26 7.33 -34.24 -2.00
C ASN A 26 7.23 -32.71 -1.90
N SER A 27 7.49 -31.98 -2.99
CA SER A 27 7.49 -30.52 -2.95
C SER A 27 6.06 -29.98 -2.97
N ASN A 28 5.75 -29.00 -2.12
CA ASN A 28 4.47 -28.31 -2.18
C ASN A 28 4.27 -27.72 -3.58
N TRP A 29 3.19 -28.09 -4.25
CA TRP A 29 2.99 -27.75 -5.66
C TRP A 29 2.82 -26.23 -5.82
N LEU A 30 3.51 -25.63 -6.79
CA LEU A 30 3.35 -24.23 -7.19
C LEU A 30 2.37 -24.07 -8.37
N HIS A 31 1.44 -25.02 -8.56
CA HIS A 31 0.60 -25.10 -9.77
C HIS A 31 -0.18 -23.82 -10.06
N TRP A 32 -0.75 -23.19 -9.03
CA TRP A 32 -1.51 -21.96 -9.20
C TRP A 32 -0.68 -20.87 -9.89
N TYR A 33 0.60 -20.73 -9.51
CA TYR A 33 1.50 -19.73 -10.07
C TYR A 33 2.05 -20.08 -11.46
N SER A 34 1.86 -21.32 -11.92
CA SER A 34 2.49 -21.82 -13.16
C SER A 34 1.91 -21.21 -14.43
N THR A 35 0.61 -20.90 -14.45
CA THR A 35 -0.09 -20.33 -15.60
C THR A 35 0.42 -18.93 -15.95
N ASP A 36 0.73 -18.15 -14.91
CA ASP A 36 1.15 -16.76 -14.99
C ASP A 36 2.66 -16.56 -14.80
N ASN A 37 3.44 -17.65 -14.87
CA ASN A 37 4.89 -17.61 -14.76
C ASN A 37 5.55 -16.99 -16.01
N ARG A 38 5.99 -15.73 -15.90
CA ARG A 38 6.67 -14.98 -16.95
C ARG A 38 8.18 -15.22 -16.96
N ASN A 39 8.60 -16.48 -17.08
CA ASN A 39 10.01 -16.81 -17.27
C ASN A 39 10.42 -16.57 -18.73
N ILE A 40 11.08 -15.44 -19.01
CA ILE A 40 11.46 -15.04 -20.39
C ILE A 40 12.48 -15.97 -21.05
N ILE A 41 13.21 -16.79 -20.28
CA ILE A 41 14.12 -17.82 -20.81
C ILE A 41 13.31 -18.99 -21.38
N ARG A 42 12.18 -19.34 -20.75
CA ARG A 42 11.34 -20.49 -21.14
C ARG A 42 10.19 -20.12 -22.08
N VAL A 43 9.55 -18.97 -21.85
CA VAL A 43 8.45 -18.48 -22.68
C VAL A 43 9.09 -17.79 -23.88
N THR A 44 9.08 -18.41 -25.05
CA THR A 44 9.66 -17.85 -26.29
C THR A 44 8.64 -17.07 -27.12
N ASP A 45 7.36 -17.46 -27.06
CA ASP A 45 6.28 -16.80 -27.78
C ASP A 45 6.04 -15.35 -27.30
N SER A 46 6.06 -14.40 -28.24
CA SER A 46 5.97 -12.97 -27.98
C SER A 46 4.59 -12.56 -27.46
N GLU A 47 3.51 -13.11 -28.04
CA GLU A 47 2.16 -12.81 -27.60
C GLU A 47 1.92 -13.28 -26.17
N ARG A 48 2.39 -14.48 -25.83
CA ARG A 48 2.34 -15.00 -24.47
C ARG A 48 3.14 -14.14 -23.50
N ARG A 49 4.35 -13.69 -23.86
CA ARG A 49 5.14 -12.77 -23.03
C ARG A 49 4.40 -11.47 -22.74
N PHE A 50 3.65 -10.97 -23.71
CA PHE A 50 2.82 -9.78 -23.56
C PHE A 50 1.62 -10.03 -22.65
N LYS A 51 0.89 -11.15 -22.83
CA LYS A 51 -0.26 -11.55 -22.00
C LYS A 51 0.10 -11.79 -20.53
N LEU A 52 1.32 -12.28 -20.27
CA LEU A 52 1.84 -12.53 -18.93
C LEU A 52 2.28 -11.25 -18.19
N LEU A 53 2.42 -10.12 -18.89
CA LEU A 53 2.68 -8.81 -18.30
C LEU A 53 1.34 -8.10 -18.10
N LYS A 54 0.92 -7.93 -16.85
CA LYS A 54 -0.31 -7.22 -16.52
C LYS A 54 -0.05 -5.72 -16.66
N LYS A 55 -0.98 -5.02 -17.33
CA LYS A 55 -0.82 -3.61 -17.69
C LYS A 55 -1.98 -2.80 -17.14
N GLY A 56 -1.62 -1.75 -16.45
CA GLY A 56 -2.51 -0.84 -15.77
C GLY A 56 -3.07 -1.39 -14.47
N ASN A 57 -3.39 -0.47 -13.55
CA ASN A 57 -3.75 -0.82 -12.18
C ASN A 57 -4.96 -1.76 -12.10
N VAL A 58 -6.00 -1.59 -12.92
CA VAL A 58 -7.19 -2.47 -12.91
C VAL A 58 -6.83 -3.93 -13.21
N SER A 59 -6.01 -4.18 -14.24
CA SER A 59 -5.57 -5.53 -14.60
C SER A 59 -4.73 -6.16 -13.49
N ILE A 60 -3.83 -5.36 -12.88
CA ILE A 60 -2.99 -5.78 -11.77
C ILE A 60 -3.85 -6.18 -10.57
N ILE A 61 -4.79 -5.32 -10.16
CA ILE A 61 -5.63 -5.59 -9.00
C ILE A 61 -6.55 -6.79 -9.24
N SER A 62 -7.07 -6.98 -10.46
CA SER A 62 -7.85 -8.18 -10.80
C SER A 62 -7.01 -9.44 -10.59
N PHE A 63 -5.80 -9.47 -11.15
CA PHE A 63 -4.88 -10.60 -11.00
C PHE A 63 -4.52 -10.85 -9.53
N LEU A 64 -4.17 -9.81 -8.76
CA LEU A 64 -3.79 -9.96 -7.35
C LEU A 64 -4.95 -10.47 -6.48
N LYS A 65 -6.21 -10.18 -6.83
CA LYS A 65 -7.40 -10.70 -6.13
C LYS A 65 -7.66 -12.18 -6.42
N GLU A 66 -7.26 -12.67 -7.59
CA GLU A 66 -7.37 -14.08 -7.97
C GLU A 66 -6.30 -14.94 -7.30
N MET A 67 -5.18 -14.34 -6.90
CA MET A 67 -4.11 -15.04 -6.20
C MET A 67 -4.58 -15.75 -4.92
N PRO A 68 -3.92 -16.84 -4.51
CA PRO A 68 -4.22 -17.50 -3.25
C PRO A 68 -4.11 -16.49 -2.10
N MET A 69 -5.13 -16.49 -1.25
CA MET A 69 -5.13 -15.69 -0.03
C MET A 69 -3.86 -15.98 0.76
N SER A 70 -3.24 -14.95 1.33
CA SER A 70 -1.93 -15.08 1.97
C SER A 70 -1.89 -14.36 3.32
N ASN A 71 -1.13 -14.92 4.26
CA ASN A 71 -0.74 -14.27 5.50
C ASN A 71 0.78 -14.13 5.51
N HIS A 72 1.25 -12.89 5.41
CA HIS A 72 2.68 -12.57 5.34
C HIS A 72 3.27 -12.39 6.74
N ASP A 73 4.52 -12.83 6.92
CA ASP A 73 5.31 -12.52 8.11
C ASP A 73 6.01 -11.16 7.92
N ILE A 74 5.21 -10.09 8.02
CA ILE A 74 5.61 -8.71 7.70
C ILE A 74 6.78 -8.25 8.57
N MET A 75 6.80 -8.66 9.85
CA MET A 75 7.83 -8.25 10.80
C MET A 75 9.22 -8.82 10.45
N ASN A 76 9.28 -9.88 9.65
CA ASN A 76 10.52 -10.53 9.23
C ASN A 76 10.90 -10.22 7.78
N PHE A 77 10.21 -9.29 7.11
CA PHE A 77 10.62 -8.83 5.79
C PHE A 77 12.04 -8.27 5.82
N LYS A 78 12.81 -8.61 4.79
CA LYS A 78 14.11 -8.00 4.49
C LYS A 78 13.89 -7.05 3.32
N VAL A 79 14.31 -5.81 3.48
CA VAL A 79 14.08 -4.76 2.48
C VAL A 79 15.40 -4.14 2.10
N ASP A 80 15.72 -4.19 0.82
CA ASP A 80 16.89 -3.57 0.22
C ASP A 80 16.42 -2.40 -0.65
N LEU A 81 16.83 -1.18 -0.31
CA LEU A 81 16.63 0.01 -1.15
C LEU A 81 17.79 0.09 -2.14
N THR A 82 17.56 -0.31 -3.39
CA THR A 82 18.60 -0.45 -4.41
C THR A 82 18.87 0.86 -5.14
N VAL A 83 17.83 1.66 -5.39
CA VAL A 83 17.94 2.98 -6.03
C VAL A 83 17.07 3.97 -5.28
N PHE A 84 17.62 5.15 -4.99
CA PHE A 84 16.90 6.25 -4.36
C PHE A 84 17.25 7.57 -5.03
N THR A 85 16.26 8.22 -5.62
CA THR A 85 16.38 9.51 -6.32
C THR A 85 15.13 10.35 -6.03
N PRO A 86 15.15 11.67 -6.29
CA PRO A 86 13.97 12.52 -6.11
C PRO A 86 12.74 12.12 -6.95
N ILE A 87 12.95 11.40 -8.05
CA ILE A 87 11.88 11.02 -9.00
C ILE A 87 11.50 9.54 -8.94
N MET A 88 12.26 8.72 -8.21
CA MET A 88 12.10 7.26 -8.23
C MET A 88 12.81 6.60 -7.05
N MET A 89 12.15 5.59 -6.48
CA MET A 89 12.73 4.61 -5.58
C MET A 89 12.61 3.22 -6.21
N SER A 90 13.67 2.41 -6.12
CA SER A 90 13.62 0.99 -6.39
C SER A 90 13.99 0.26 -5.12
N LEU A 91 13.10 -0.62 -4.67
CA LEU A 91 13.34 -1.45 -3.50
C LEU A 91 12.95 -2.89 -3.77
N THR A 92 13.62 -3.80 -3.08
CA THR A 92 13.34 -5.23 -3.12
C THR A 92 12.94 -5.70 -1.74
N VAL A 93 11.82 -6.41 -1.64
CA VAL A 93 11.30 -7.00 -0.41
C VAL A 93 11.43 -8.51 -0.52
N ALA A 94 12.23 -9.12 0.34
CA ALA A 94 12.29 -10.56 0.52
C ALA A 94 11.49 -10.95 1.77
N GLY A 95 10.74 -12.04 1.70
CA GLY A 95 9.98 -12.50 2.85
C GLY A 95 9.34 -13.86 2.64
N MET A 96 8.41 -14.17 3.55
CA MET A 96 7.63 -15.40 3.53
C MET A 96 6.16 -15.12 3.76
N PHE A 97 5.31 -15.97 3.21
CA PHE A 97 3.89 -15.98 3.51
C PHE A 97 3.34 -17.40 3.55
N LYS A 98 2.29 -17.58 4.33
CA LYS A 98 1.49 -18.80 4.36
C LYS A 98 0.27 -18.62 3.45
N GLU A 99 0.04 -19.56 2.55
CA GLU A 99 -1.22 -19.60 1.78
C GLU A 99 -2.39 -19.94 2.72
N LEU A 100 -3.52 -19.29 2.51
CA LEU A 100 -4.75 -19.49 3.26
C LEU A 100 -5.79 -20.15 2.35
N LYS A 101 -6.67 -20.96 2.95
CA LYS A 101 -7.77 -21.64 2.25
C LYS A 101 -7.33 -22.47 1.04
N SER A 102 -6.12 -23.02 1.07
CA SER A 102 -5.51 -23.72 -0.07
C SER A 102 -6.01 -25.15 -0.30
N GLY A 103 -7.01 -25.63 0.47
CA GLY A 103 -7.52 -27.00 0.40
C GLY A 103 -6.55 -28.08 0.90
N HIS A 104 -5.29 -27.72 1.19
CA HIS A 104 -4.29 -28.61 1.76
C HIS A 104 -4.48 -28.79 3.27
N LYS A 105 -4.26 -30.02 3.75
CA LYS A 105 -4.27 -30.34 5.20
C LYS A 105 -3.27 -29.48 5.98
N GLN A 106 -2.14 -29.16 5.35
CA GLN A 106 -1.16 -28.20 5.85
C GLN A 106 -0.94 -27.14 4.77
N PRO A 107 -1.38 -25.88 5.00
CA PRO A 107 -1.20 -24.84 4.01
C PRO A 107 0.29 -24.54 3.79
N PRO A 108 0.75 -24.46 2.54
CA PRO A 108 2.16 -24.30 2.25
C PRO A 108 2.66 -22.90 2.63
N ILE A 109 3.92 -22.84 3.05
CA ILE A 109 4.65 -21.59 3.25
C ILE A 109 5.52 -21.37 2.00
N ARG A 110 5.41 -20.17 1.45
CA ARG A 110 6.17 -19.73 0.28
C ARG A 110 7.18 -18.68 0.71
N SER A 111 8.30 -18.65 0.01
CA SER A 111 9.22 -17.52 0.05
C SER A 111 9.00 -16.68 -1.21
N PHE A 112 9.13 -15.37 -1.07
CA PHE A 112 8.99 -14.44 -2.18
C PHE A 112 10.12 -13.42 -2.19
N LEU A 113 10.37 -12.89 -3.38
CA LEU A 113 11.16 -11.70 -3.62
C LEU A 113 10.33 -10.76 -4.48
N ARG A 114 10.10 -9.54 -4.02
CA ARG A 114 9.26 -8.56 -4.72
C ARG A 114 10.01 -7.27 -4.95
N THR A 115 10.23 -6.92 -6.21
CA THR A 115 10.90 -5.68 -6.60
C THR A 115 9.86 -4.66 -7.02
N LEU A 116 9.90 -3.48 -6.40
CA LEU A 116 8.99 -2.37 -6.65
C LEU A 116 9.77 -1.19 -7.19
N ILE A 117 9.25 -0.57 -8.25
CA ILE A 117 9.62 0.79 -8.67
C ILE A 117 8.48 1.71 -8.26
N ILE A 118 8.82 2.73 -7.49
CA ILE A 118 7.90 3.65 -6.85
C ILE A 118 8.29 5.07 -7.26
N VAL A 119 7.31 5.87 -7.65
CA VAL A 119 7.52 7.28 -8.05
C VAL A 119 6.66 8.22 -7.21
N PRO A 120 7.05 9.49 -7.05
CA PRO A 120 6.19 10.50 -6.44
C PRO A 120 4.89 10.69 -7.25
N ALA A 121 3.77 10.81 -6.56
CA ALA A 121 2.46 11.07 -7.16
C ALA A 121 1.61 11.92 -6.21
N GLY A 122 1.33 13.17 -6.60
CA GLY A 122 0.67 14.14 -5.73
C GLY A 122 1.46 14.34 -4.44
N SER A 123 0.80 14.17 -3.29
CA SER A 123 1.43 14.25 -1.96
C SER A 123 2.01 12.92 -1.47
N GLY A 124 1.96 11.85 -2.28
CA GLY A 124 2.39 10.52 -1.88
C GLY A 124 3.22 9.83 -2.96
N TYR A 125 3.04 8.52 -3.06
CA TYR A 125 3.81 7.67 -3.97
C TYR A 125 2.90 6.67 -4.65
N CYS A 126 3.27 6.24 -5.85
CA CYS A 126 2.60 5.14 -6.55
C CYS A 126 3.61 4.16 -7.15
N ILE A 127 3.20 2.91 -7.25
CA ILE A 127 3.99 1.83 -7.85
C ILE A 127 3.80 1.88 -9.37
N THR A 128 4.90 1.94 -10.12
CA THR A 128 4.92 1.93 -11.58
C THR A 128 5.34 0.57 -12.15
N ASN A 129 6.25 -0.13 -11.47
CA ASN A 129 6.63 -1.49 -11.82
C ASN A 129 6.65 -2.38 -10.57
N ASP A 130 6.14 -3.60 -10.73
CA ASP A 130 6.05 -4.58 -9.66
C ASP A 130 6.39 -5.97 -10.21
N GLU A 131 7.51 -6.52 -9.77
CA GLU A 131 7.94 -7.86 -10.13
C GLU A 131 7.91 -8.75 -8.89
N LEU A 132 7.16 -9.86 -8.97
CA LEU A 132 7.03 -10.82 -7.88
C LEU A 132 7.61 -12.18 -8.28
N HIS A 133 8.62 -12.63 -7.56
CA HIS A 133 9.12 -13.99 -7.65
C HIS A 133 8.60 -14.84 -6.49
N ILE A 134 8.10 -16.04 -6.76
CA ILE A 134 7.59 -16.98 -5.76
C ILE A 134 8.31 -18.33 -5.86
N THR A 135 8.69 -18.86 -4.70
CA THR A 135 9.27 -20.20 -4.58
C THR A 135 8.78 -20.89 -3.29
N ASN A 136 9.05 -22.19 -3.17
CA ASN A 136 8.84 -22.89 -1.91
C ASN A 136 9.82 -22.36 -0.86
N ALA A 137 9.34 -22.15 0.36
CA ALA A 137 10.23 -21.92 1.48
C ALA A 137 11.06 -23.19 1.74
N THR A 138 12.35 -23.01 2.03
CA THR A 138 13.23 -24.08 2.48
C THR A 138 12.83 -24.56 3.88
N GLU A 139 13.30 -25.74 4.29
CA GLU A 139 13.01 -26.27 5.64
C GLU A 139 13.47 -25.31 6.75
N ASP A 140 14.63 -24.66 6.59
CA ASP A 140 15.14 -23.72 7.58
C ASP A 140 14.32 -22.44 7.64
N GLN A 141 13.86 -21.93 6.49
CA GLN A 141 12.92 -20.83 6.42
C GLN A 141 11.61 -21.16 7.13
N VAL A 142 11.04 -22.35 6.88
CA VAL A 142 9.81 -22.82 7.53
C VAL A 142 9.93 -22.85 9.06
N LYS A 143 11.07 -23.30 9.60
CA LYS A 143 11.32 -23.32 11.05
C LYS A 143 11.29 -21.92 11.69
N THR A 144 11.67 -20.90 10.93
CA THR A 144 11.74 -19.50 11.41
C THR A 144 10.44 -18.71 11.22
N PHE A 145 9.52 -19.20 10.40
CA PHE A 145 8.29 -18.49 10.06
C PHE A 145 7.38 -18.29 11.27
N LYS A 146 7.04 -17.03 11.57
CA LYS A 146 6.12 -16.66 12.66
C LYS A 146 4.90 -15.98 12.06
N SER A 147 3.82 -16.73 11.87
CA SER A 147 2.54 -16.15 11.46
C SER A 147 2.12 -15.13 12.53
N THR A 148 2.15 -13.84 12.17
CA THR A 148 1.61 -12.79 13.01
C THR A 148 0.12 -12.70 12.66
N PRO A 149 -0.81 -12.88 13.62
CA PRO A 149 -2.22 -12.62 13.37
C PRO A 149 -2.37 -11.16 12.94
N LEU A 150 -3.04 -10.90 11.81
CA LEU A 150 -3.44 -9.52 11.51
C LEU A 150 -4.36 -9.04 12.65
N PRO A 151 -4.17 -7.84 13.22
CA PRO A 151 -5.16 -7.25 14.09
C PRO A 151 -6.51 -7.17 13.34
N PRO A 152 -7.64 -7.41 14.02
CA PRO A 152 -8.95 -7.34 13.38
C PRO A 152 -9.16 -5.95 12.77
N PRO A 153 -9.82 -5.86 11.59
CA PRO A 153 -10.11 -4.56 10.99
C PRO A 153 -10.92 -3.72 11.98
N ALA A 154 -10.44 -2.51 12.29
CA ALA A 154 -11.20 -1.54 13.05
C ALA A 154 -12.52 -1.28 12.30
N ILE A 155 -13.64 -1.58 12.96
CA ILE A 155 -14.98 -1.25 12.47
C ILE A 155 -15.04 0.27 12.42
N ILE A 156 -15.04 0.84 11.21
CA ILE A 156 -15.44 2.22 11.00
C ILE A 156 -16.93 2.26 11.32
N VAL A 157 -17.26 2.73 12.51
CA VAL A 157 -18.65 3.02 12.91
C VAL A 157 -19.09 4.18 12.02
N THR A 158 -19.90 3.88 11.01
CA THR A 158 -20.59 4.90 10.22
C THR A 158 -21.56 5.61 11.15
N SER A 159 -21.24 6.84 11.55
CA SER A 159 -22.19 7.77 12.13
C SER A 159 -23.24 8.15 11.09
N PRO A 160 -24.52 8.30 11.46
CA PRO A 160 -25.60 8.51 10.50
C PRO A 160 -25.61 9.95 9.98
N SER A 161 -25.55 10.11 8.67
CA SER A 161 -25.73 11.36 7.95
C SER A 161 -27.20 11.80 8.00
N ILE A 162 -27.46 12.99 8.54
CA ILE A 162 -28.78 13.64 8.52
C ILE A 162 -28.98 14.27 7.14
N SER A 163 -30.05 13.86 6.46
CA SER A 163 -30.49 14.36 5.15
C SER A 163 -31.23 15.69 5.25
N SER A 164 -31.02 16.59 4.28
CA SER A 164 -31.95 17.69 3.95
C SER A 164 -31.87 18.02 2.44
N PRO A 165 -32.96 18.51 1.81
CA PRO A 165 -33.32 18.13 0.46
C PRO A 165 -32.86 19.08 -0.67
N VAL A 166 -32.89 18.52 -1.88
CA VAL A 166 -32.47 19.06 -3.19
C VAL A 166 -33.54 19.96 -3.81
N ALA A 167 -33.12 21.00 -4.54
CA ALA A 167 -33.87 21.59 -5.67
C ALA A 167 -32.92 21.87 -6.86
N PRO A 168 -33.39 21.80 -8.13
CA PRO A 168 -32.53 21.62 -9.30
C PRO A 168 -32.32 22.91 -10.13
N ALA A 169 -31.12 23.10 -10.67
CA ALA A 169 -30.88 23.99 -11.80
C ALA A 169 -29.73 23.48 -12.69
N VAL A 170 -29.98 23.53 -13.99
CA VAL A 170 -29.19 22.99 -15.12
C VAL A 170 -28.20 24.04 -15.62
N VAL A 171 -26.89 23.71 -15.77
CA VAL A 171 -25.95 24.10 -16.88
C VAL A 171 -24.50 23.55 -16.61
N PRO A 172 -23.58 23.49 -17.62
CA PRO A 172 -22.72 22.30 -17.86
C PRO A 172 -21.23 22.38 -17.44
N VAL A 173 -20.67 21.18 -17.19
CA VAL A 173 -19.31 20.66 -17.45
C VAL A 173 -18.08 21.54 -17.17
N VAL A 174 -17.40 21.24 -16.04
CA VAL A 174 -15.92 21.14 -15.90
C VAL A 174 -15.62 20.29 -14.66
N PRO A 175 -14.68 19.31 -14.68
CA PRO A 175 -14.40 18.49 -13.50
C PRO A 175 -13.38 19.20 -12.60
N VAL A 176 -13.77 19.51 -11.36
CA VAL A 176 -12.88 20.01 -10.30
C VAL A 176 -12.52 18.87 -9.34
N ALA A 177 -11.22 18.90 -9.00
CA ALA A 177 -10.40 18.14 -8.07
C ALA A 177 -11.00 17.65 -6.74
N ASN A 178 -10.32 16.66 -6.15
CA ASN A 178 -10.17 16.57 -4.69
C ASN A 178 -8.67 16.65 -4.34
N ALA A 179 -8.13 17.87 -4.38
CA ALA A 179 -6.95 18.27 -3.65
C ALA A 179 -7.32 19.59 -2.96
N ILE A 180 -7.18 19.66 -1.64
CA ILE A 180 -7.39 20.92 -0.89
C ILE A 180 -6.37 21.91 -1.45
N ASP A 181 -6.87 22.98 -2.05
CA ASP A 181 -6.08 24.06 -2.63
C ASP A 181 -5.19 24.71 -1.58
N ASP A 182 -4.00 25.16 -1.99
CA ASP A 182 -3.02 25.73 -1.06
C ASP A 182 -3.53 27.02 -0.38
N ALA A 183 -4.50 27.70 -0.99
CA ALA A 183 -5.20 28.83 -0.37
C ALA A 183 -6.11 28.38 0.80
N THR A 184 -6.91 27.32 0.64
CA THR A 184 -7.69 26.73 1.74
C THR A 184 -6.78 26.19 2.84
N LYS A 185 -5.65 25.57 2.50
CA LYS A 185 -4.66 25.13 3.49
C LYS A 185 -4.15 26.29 4.34
N GLN A 186 -3.75 27.40 3.71
CA GLN A 186 -3.31 28.60 4.45
C GLN A 186 -4.41 29.17 5.35
N GLN A 187 -5.68 29.16 4.91
CA GLN A 187 -6.81 29.57 5.74
C GLN A 187 -7.01 28.67 6.96
N MET A 188 -6.87 27.35 6.80
CA MET A 188 -6.97 26.39 7.91
C MET A 188 -5.84 26.58 8.94
N VAL A 189 -4.61 26.83 8.47
CA VAL A 189 -3.48 27.14 9.36
C VAL A 189 -3.76 28.41 10.17
N GLN A 190 -4.24 29.47 9.51
CA GLN A 190 -4.56 30.73 10.17
C GLN A 190 -5.69 30.55 11.21
N ALA A 191 -6.72 29.77 10.87
CA ALA A 191 -7.85 29.48 11.74
C ALA A 191 -7.41 28.67 12.98
N LEU A 192 -6.56 27.65 12.79
CA LEU A 192 -6.08 26.81 13.88
C LEU A 192 -5.12 27.59 14.79
N ALA A 193 -4.24 28.42 14.23
CA ALA A 193 -3.37 29.29 15.02
C ALA A 193 -4.17 30.26 15.88
N THR A 194 -5.26 30.80 15.34
CA THR A 194 -6.14 31.72 16.07
C THR A 194 -6.93 31.01 17.18
N SER A 195 -7.43 29.80 16.94
CA SER A 195 -8.25 29.06 17.92
C SER A 195 -7.43 28.39 19.02
N SER A 196 -6.24 27.89 18.69
CA SER A 196 -5.33 27.18 19.61
C SER A 196 -4.39 28.11 20.36
N GLY A 197 -4.17 29.33 19.85
CA GLY A 197 -3.17 30.26 20.37
C GLY A 197 -1.73 29.91 19.96
N MET A 198 -1.52 28.85 19.18
CA MET A 198 -0.23 28.48 18.63
C MET A 198 0.19 29.39 17.48
N ASN A 199 1.48 29.41 17.14
CA ASN A 199 1.97 30.07 15.95
C ASN A 199 1.63 29.29 14.66
N LEU A 200 1.89 29.92 13.52
CA LEU A 200 1.52 29.39 12.20
C LEU A 200 2.28 28.10 11.86
N GLU A 201 3.54 27.98 12.28
CA GLU A 201 4.39 26.82 11.99
C GLU A 201 3.88 25.56 12.69
N TRP A 202 3.56 25.66 13.98
CA TRP A 202 3.01 24.54 14.74
C TRP A 202 1.58 24.21 14.33
N SER A 203 0.79 25.22 13.95
CA SER A 203 -0.56 25.00 13.42
C SER A 203 -0.52 24.27 12.07
N ALA A 204 0.42 24.60 11.19
CA ALA A 204 0.63 23.88 9.94
C ALA A 204 1.08 22.43 10.17
N LYS A 205 2.00 22.21 11.11
CA LYS A 205 2.47 20.87 11.48
C LYS A 205 1.33 20.00 12.03
N CYS A 206 0.50 20.57 12.93
CA CYS A 206 -0.65 19.87 13.48
C CYS A 206 -1.64 19.46 12.38
N LEU A 207 -1.98 20.38 11.46
CA LEU A 207 -2.85 20.08 10.32
C LEU A 207 -2.25 19.03 9.38
N GLN A 208 -0.94 19.06 9.16
CA GLN A 208 -0.25 18.07 8.32
C GLN A 208 -0.30 16.68 8.93
N GLU A 209 -0.06 16.55 10.24
CA GLU A 209 -0.14 15.28 10.97
C GLU A 209 -1.56 14.71 11.05
N THR A 210 -2.57 15.57 10.93
CA THR A 210 -3.98 15.16 10.89
C THR A 210 -4.59 15.17 9.48
N GLU A 211 -3.78 15.03 8.44
CA GLU A 211 -4.22 14.93 7.04
C GLU A 211 -5.10 16.11 6.58
N TRP A 212 -4.81 17.32 7.06
CA TRP A 212 -5.57 18.54 6.81
C TRP A 212 -7.04 18.49 7.25
N ASN A 213 -7.37 17.61 8.20
CA ASN A 213 -8.68 17.59 8.83
C ASN A 213 -8.70 18.55 10.04
N PHE A 214 -9.39 19.69 9.91
CA PHE A 214 -9.44 20.74 10.94
C PHE A 214 -10.02 20.28 12.27
N GLU A 215 -11.08 19.46 12.23
CA GLU A 215 -11.75 18.97 13.44
C GLU A 215 -10.84 17.99 14.19
N ARG A 216 -10.16 17.09 13.46
CA ARG A 216 -9.17 16.19 14.02
C ARG A 216 -7.95 16.93 14.57
N ALA A 217 -7.45 17.93 13.85
CA ALA A 217 -6.34 18.79 14.32
C ALA A 217 -6.68 19.45 15.65
N THR A 218 -7.89 20.01 15.76
CA THR A 218 -8.36 20.69 16.97
C THR A 218 -8.48 19.71 18.15
N LEU A 219 -9.00 18.50 17.92
CA LEU A 219 -9.11 17.46 18.96
C LEU A 219 -7.74 16.98 19.44
N VAL A 220 -6.82 16.69 18.52
CA VAL A 220 -5.45 16.25 18.86
C VAL A 220 -4.71 17.36 19.62
N PHE A 221 -4.81 18.61 19.16
CA PHE A 221 -4.25 19.76 19.88
C PHE A 221 -4.78 19.83 21.32
N ASN A 222 -6.11 19.78 21.51
CA ASN A 222 -6.72 19.89 22.83
C ASN A 222 -6.28 18.77 23.78
N GLU A 223 -6.11 17.56 23.26
CA GLU A 223 -5.66 16.42 24.04
C GLU A 223 -4.19 16.55 24.45
N VAL A 224 -3.30 16.85 23.49
CA VAL A 224 -1.86 17.01 23.76
C VAL A 224 -1.58 18.23 24.64
N HIS A 225 -2.36 19.31 24.49
CA HIS A 225 -2.29 20.50 25.32
C HIS A 225 -2.67 20.20 26.78
N LYS A 226 -3.74 19.42 27.01
CA LYS A 226 -4.13 18.97 28.35
C LYS A 226 -3.08 18.07 29.00
N GLN A 227 -2.40 17.26 28.21
CA GLN A 227 -1.31 16.39 28.67
C GLN A 227 0.02 17.14 28.86
N GLY A 228 0.08 18.44 28.56
CA GLY A 228 1.29 19.25 28.68
C GLY A 228 2.39 18.89 27.66
N GLY A 229 2.03 18.22 26.56
CA GLY A 229 2.98 17.73 25.55
C GLY A 229 3.35 18.75 24.47
N ILE A 230 2.79 19.96 24.51
CA ILE A 230 3.07 21.01 23.52
C ILE A 230 4.24 21.87 24.00
N PRO A 231 5.33 21.99 23.22
CA PRO A 231 6.48 22.81 23.56
C PRO A 231 6.11 24.30 23.72
N ALA A 232 6.79 25.02 24.60
CA ALA A 232 6.52 26.44 24.87
C ALA A 232 6.76 27.32 23.62
N GLU A 233 7.65 26.89 22.73
CA GLU A 233 7.95 27.52 21.45
C GLU A 233 6.74 27.56 20.51
N ALA A 234 5.77 26.65 20.70
CA ALA A 234 4.55 26.64 19.91
C ALA A 234 3.65 27.85 20.17
N PHE A 235 3.82 28.54 21.30
CA PHE A 235 3.04 29.71 21.69
C PHE A 235 3.79 31.04 21.52
N VAL A 236 5.01 31.00 20.96
CA VAL A 236 5.78 32.18 20.59
C VAL A 236 5.32 32.62 19.21
N LYS A 237 4.64 33.77 19.13
CA LYS A 237 4.05 34.34 17.90
C LYS A 237 5.05 35.08 17.04
#